data_AF-A0A2W6SN86-F1
#
_entry.id   AF-A0A2W6SN86-F1
#
_cell.length_a   1.000
_cell.length_b   1.000
_cell.length_c   1.000
_cell.angle_alpha   90.00
_cell.angle_beta   90.00
_cell.angle_gamma   90.00
#
_symmetry.space_group_name_H-M   'P 1'
#
loop_
_entity.id
_entity.type
_entity.pdbx_description
1 polymer ?
#
loop_
_entity_poly.entity_id
_entity_poly.type
_entity_poly.pdbx_seq_one_letter_code
_entity_poly.pdbx_strand_id
1 'polypeptide(L)' 'MQLGDRNVVILGLLKQRTERNTVSRKKAREALISDGIYTAKGKLRKEYGGKGKKAKSVA' A
#
# COMPACT_ATOMS: atom_id res chain seq x y z
N MET A 1 13.21 -10.57 -24.10
CA MET A 1 13.25 -10.87 -22.66
C MET A 1 12.32 -12.05 -22.43
N GLN A 2 12.85 -13.21 -22.04
CA GLN A 2 12.01 -14.39 -21.74
C GLN A 2 11.23 -14.13 -20.44
N LEU A 3 10.06 -14.74 -20.26
CA LEU A 3 9.22 -14.51 -19.07
C LEU A 3 9.96 -14.78 -17.75
N GLY A 4 10.91 -15.73 -17.75
CA GLY A 4 11.78 -16.02 -16.60
C GLY A 4 12.63 -14.83 -16.16
N ASP A 5 13.33 -14.17 -17.10
CA ASP A 5 14.20 -13.02 -16.79
C ASP A 5 13.40 -11.85 -16.22
N ARG A 6 12.22 -11.62 -16.80
CA ARG A 6 11.32 -10.56 -16.34
C ARG A 6 10.84 -10.81 -14.91
N ASN A 7 10.47 -12.04 -14.59
CA ASN A 7 10.01 -12.40 -13.25
C ASN A 7 11.14 -12.26 -12.21
N VAL A 8 12.37 -12.66 -12.55
CA VAL A 8 13.54 -12.48 -11.67
C VAL A 8 13.77 -11.00 -11.36
N VAL A 9 13.70 -10.13 -12.38
CA VAL A 9 13.83 -8.68 -12.19
C VAL A 9 12.72 -8.13 -11.29
N ILE A 10 11.46 -8.52 -11.52
CA ILE A 10 10.32 -8.07 -10.71
C ILE A 10 10.51 -8.50 -9.25
N LEU A 11 10.90 -9.75 -9.00
CA LEU A 11 11.14 -10.26 -7.64
C LEU A 11 12.26 -9.49 -6.94
N GLY A 12 13.34 -9.16 -7.64
CA GLY A 12 14.42 -8.32 -7.10
C GLY A 12 13.93 -6.93 -6.67
N LEU A 13 13.11 -6.28 -7.50
CA LEU A 13 12.53 -4.98 -7.18
C LEU A 13 11.56 -5.04 -6.00
N LEU A 14 10.73 -6.09 -5.93
CA LEU A 14 9.80 -6.31 -4.81
C LEU A 14 10.57 -6.53 -3.51
N LYS A 15 11.64 -7.33 -3.52
CA LYS A 15 12.50 -7.56 -2.36
C LYS A 15 13.11 -6.24 -1.87
N GLN A 16 13.74 -5.47 -2.74
CA GLN A 16 14.36 -4.19 -2.38
C GLN A 16 13.34 -3.19 -1.82
N ARG A 17 12.15 -3.09 -2.44
CA ARG A 17 11.08 -2.22 -1.95
C ARG A 17 10.57 -2.65 -0.58
N THR A 18 10.43 -3.97 -0.37
CA THR A 18 9.97 -4.54 0.90
C THR A 18 10.96 -4.21 2.01
N GLU A 19 12.23 -4.55 1.82
CA GLU A 19 13.29 -4.30 2.81
C GLU A 19 13.33 -2.82 3.24
N ARG A 20 13.27 -1.89 2.29
CA ARG A 20 13.27 -0.44 2.57
C ARG A 20 12.04 0.03 3.35
N ASN A 21 10.87 -0.55 3.05
CA ASN A 21 9.60 -0.07 3.60
C ASN A 21 9.22 -0.77 4.91
N THR A 22 9.75 -1.96 5.21
CA THR A 22 9.41 -2.72 6.41
C THR A 22 10.43 -2.59 7.55
N VAL A 23 11.48 -1.77 7.40
CA VAL A 23 12.51 -1.53 8.45
C VAL A 23 11.93 -1.10 9.80
N SER A 24 10.77 -0.44 9.79
CA SER A 24 10.07 -0.04 11.02
C SER A 24 8.58 0.13 10.76
N ARG A 25 7.79 0.09 11.83
CA ARG A 25 6.35 0.35 11.76
C ARG A 25 6.03 1.73 11.19
N LYS A 26 6.82 2.75 11.53
CA LYS A 26 6.66 4.11 10.99
C LYS A 26 6.90 4.12 9.48
N LYS A 27 7.97 3.48 9.01
CA LYS A 27 8.29 3.46 7.57
C LYS A 27 7.26 2.68 6.77
N ALA A 28 6.78 1.57 7.30
CA ALA A 28 5.70 0.80 6.70
C ALA A 28 4.43 1.65 6.59
N ARG A 29 4.13 2.45 7.63
CA ARG A 29 3.01 3.39 7.62
C ARG A 29 3.14 4.43 6.50
N GLU A 30 4.30 5.05 6.37
CA GLU A 30 4.59 6.05 5.33
C GLU A 30 4.42 5.46 3.93
N ALA A 31 4.97 4.26 3.70
CA ALA A 31 4.84 3.55 2.43
C ALA A 31 3.37 3.29 2.08
N LEU A 32 2.58 2.78 3.03
CA LEU A 32 1.16 2.49 2.79
C LEU A 32 0.31 3.76 2.59
N ILE A 33 0.73 4.91 3.13
CA ILE A 33 0.10 6.22 2.85
C ILE A 33 0.49 6.70 1.45
N SER A 34 1.77 6.58 1.08
CA SER A 34 2.28 6.93 -0.25
C SER A 34 1.64 6.11 -1.35
N ASP A 35 1.39 4.82 -1.08
CA ASP A 35 0.71 3.90 -2.01
C ASP A 35 -0.80 4.19 -2.10
N GLY A 36 -1.32 5.15 -1.33
CA GLY A 36 -2.72 5.53 -1.32
C GLY A 36 -3.61 4.61 -0.49
N ILE A 37 -3.10 3.54 0.10
CA ILE A 37 -3.88 2.57 0.89
C ILE A 37 -4.42 3.22 2.17
N TYR A 38 -3.57 3.97 2.88
CA TYR A 38 -3.98 4.78 4.03
C TYR A 38 -4.07 6.26 3.66
N THR A 39 -4.94 6.96 4.38
CA THR A 39 -4.99 8.43 4.40
C THR A 39 -3.81 8.99 5.20
N ALA A 40 -3.46 10.26 4.99
CA ALA A 40 -2.47 10.97 5.82
C ALA A 40 -2.78 10.94 7.33
N LYS A 41 -4.07 10.77 7.69
CA LYS A 41 -4.54 10.60 9.08
C LYS A 41 -4.44 9.16 9.59
N GLY A 42 -3.85 8.24 8.82
CA GLY A 42 -3.70 6.84 9.17
C GLY A 42 -4.98 6.01 9.10
N LYS A 43 -6.07 6.51 8.51
CA LYS A 43 -7.28 5.72 8.27
C LYS A 43 -7.19 4.98 6.95
N LEU A 44 -7.59 3.71 6.91
CA LEU A 44 -7.66 2.93 5.68
C LEU A 44 -8.63 3.61 4.70
N ARG A 45 -8.29 3.70 3.42
CA ARG A 45 -9.20 4.26 2.41
C ARG A 45 -10.35 3.31 2.11
N LYS A 46 -11.48 3.88 1.65
CA LYS A 46 -12.71 3.15 1.32
C LYS A 46 -12.48 2.00 0.34
N GLU A 47 -11.67 2.24 -0.69
CA GLU A 47 -11.34 1.29 -1.76
C GLU A 47 -10.65 0.03 -1.25
N TYR A 48 -10.01 0.13 -0.08
CA TYR A 48 -9.33 -0.98 0.60
C TYR A 48 -10.12 -1.46 1.84
N GLY A 49 -11.42 -1.19 1.92
CA GLY A 49 -12.29 -1.62 3.03
C GLY A 49 -12.34 -0.67 4.22
N GLY A 50 -11.74 0.52 4.11
CA GLY A 50 -11.80 1.54 5.15
C GLY A 50 -13.20 2.10 5.36
N LYS A 51 -13.53 2.49 6.60
CA LYS A 51 -14.83 3.10 6.92
C LYS A 51 -15.05 4.35 6.08
N GLY A 52 -15.98 4.24 5.14
CA GLY A 52 -16.45 5.39 4.42
C GLY A 52 -17.27 6.32 5.28
N LYS A 53 -17.32 7.62 4.94
CA LYS A 53 -18.47 8.45 5.32
C LYS A 53 -19.70 7.72 4.78
N LYS A 54 -20.50 7.12 5.66
CA LYS A 54 -21.84 6.66 5.34
C LYS A 54 -22.56 7.89 4.79
N ALA A 55 -23.15 7.79 3.59
CA ALA A 55 -24.11 8.80 3.18
C ALA A 55 -25.12 8.90 4.33
N LYS A 56 -25.43 10.13 4.78
CA LYS A 56 -26.56 10.31 5.69
C LYS A 56 -27.76 9.74 4.95
N SER A 57 -28.33 8.66 5.46
CA SER A 57 -29.64 8.20 5.03
C SER A 57 -30.58 9.37 5.26
N VAL A 58 -31.03 9.97 4.16
CA VAL A 58 -32.16 10.89 4.20
C VAL A 58 -33.36 9.99 4.42
N ALA A 59 -33.89 10.01 5.65
CA ALA A 59 -35.16 9.41 6.04
C ALA A 59 -35.92 10.49 6.81
#